data_AF-A0A2R6K8M0-F1
#
_entry.id   AF-A0A2R6K8M0-F1
#
_cell.length_a   1.000
_cell.length_b   1.000
_cell.length_c   1.000
_cell.angle_alpha   90.00
_cell.angle_beta   90.00
_cell.angle_gamma   90.00
#
_symmetry.space_group_name_H-M   'P 1'
#
loop_
_entity.id
_entity.type
_entity.pdbx_description
1 polymer ?
#
loop_
_entity_poly.entity_id
_entity_poly.type
_entity_poly.pdbx_seq_one_letter_code
_entity_poly.pdbx_strand_id
1 'polypeptide(L)'
;MEREGYRPNAAATHEKATDDNSFEDAYANHLEPLVVIGRNGEIHWTEGNHRFAIASILGLDAVPVYVLCRHEDWQGIRDRMHDATDDVATTDLPPDLEAHLGHPDLQDVR
;
A
#
# COMPACT_ATOMS: atom_id res chain seq x y z
N MET A 1 -18.15 -24.48 2.25
CA MET A 1 -17.52 -23.16 2.40
C MET A 1 -16.34 -23.15 1.45
N GLU A 2 -16.53 -22.64 0.25
CA GLU A 2 -15.49 -22.64 -0.77
C GLU A 2 -14.34 -21.73 -0.34
N ARG A 3 -13.13 -22.31 -0.29
CA ARG A 3 -11.86 -21.63 -0.02
C ARG A 3 -11.42 -20.89 -1.28
N GLU A 4 -12.12 -19.84 -1.67
CA GLU A 4 -11.54 -18.88 -2.61
C GLU A 4 -10.91 -17.76 -1.79
N GLY A 5 -9.62 -17.92 -1.50
CA GLY A 5 -8.82 -16.87 -0.90
C GLY A 5 -8.59 -15.72 -1.88
N TYR A 6 -7.78 -14.75 -1.46
CA TYR A 6 -7.39 -13.61 -2.28
C TYR A 6 -6.80 -14.05 -3.64
N ARG A 7 -7.28 -13.41 -4.73
CA ARG A 7 -6.72 -13.54 -6.08
C ARG A 7 -6.03 -12.23 -6.46
N PRO A 8 -4.72 -12.23 -6.75
CA PRO A 8 -4.01 -11.04 -7.23
C PRO A 8 -4.59 -10.53 -8.55
N ASN A 9 -4.53 -9.23 -8.76
CA ASN A 9 -5.06 -8.58 -9.96
C ASN A 9 -4.42 -9.12 -11.25
N ALA A 10 -3.12 -9.42 -11.23
CA ALA A 10 -2.40 -10.00 -12.35
C ALA A 10 -2.95 -11.38 -12.81
N ALA A 11 -3.70 -12.09 -11.95
CA ALA A 11 -4.31 -13.37 -12.29
C ALA A 11 -5.71 -13.23 -12.92
N ALA A 12 -6.28 -12.02 -12.97
CA ALA A 12 -7.60 -11.77 -13.53
C ALA A 12 -7.52 -11.42 -15.02
N THR A 13 -8.30 -12.10 -15.85
CA THR A 13 -8.52 -11.72 -17.26
C THR A 13 -9.71 -10.76 -17.34
N HIS A 14 -9.52 -9.58 -17.94
CA HIS A 14 -10.61 -8.65 -18.26
C HIS A 14 -10.78 -8.52 -19.77
N GLU A 15 -12.04 -8.34 -20.19
CA GLU A 15 -12.40 -8.03 -21.57
C GLU A 15 -12.22 -6.52 -21.79
N LYS A 16 -11.51 -6.15 -22.85
CA LYS A 16 -11.20 -4.76 -23.16
C LYS A 16 -12.42 -4.02 -23.67
N ALA A 17 -12.58 -2.76 -23.29
CA ALA A 17 -13.67 -1.93 -23.83
C ALA A 17 -13.46 -1.61 -25.32
N THR A 18 -12.20 -1.42 -25.72
CA THR A 18 -11.78 -1.23 -27.11
C THR A 18 -10.42 -1.89 -27.35
N ASP A 19 -10.17 -2.34 -28.58
CA ASP A 19 -8.86 -2.89 -28.96
C ASP A 19 -7.79 -1.80 -29.15
N ASP A 20 -8.21 -0.54 -29.30
CA ASP A 20 -7.35 0.62 -29.58
C ASP A 20 -7.24 1.55 -28.36
N ASN A 21 -6.78 1.00 -27.23
CA ASN A 21 -6.44 1.79 -26.06
C ASN A 21 -5.08 1.35 -25.50
N SER A 22 -4.03 2.11 -25.84
CA SER A 22 -2.66 1.86 -25.39
C SER A 22 -2.49 1.92 -23.87
N PHE A 23 -3.43 2.51 -23.15
CA PHE A 23 -3.41 2.59 -21.68
C PHE A 23 -4.04 1.38 -21.01
N GLU A 24 -4.84 0.54 -21.71
CA GLU A 24 -5.41 -0.66 -21.08
C GLU A 24 -4.34 -1.71 -20.77
N ASP A 25 -3.33 -1.86 -21.63
CA ASP A 25 -2.21 -2.79 -21.42
C ASP A 25 -1.08 -2.19 -20.58
N ALA A 26 -1.27 -1.00 -19.99
CA ALA A 26 -0.29 -0.42 -19.09
C ALA A 26 0.01 -1.41 -17.96
N TYR A 27 1.29 -1.68 -17.70
CA TYR A 27 1.71 -2.66 -16.70
C TYR A 27 1.09 -2.39 -15.32
N ALA A 28 0.88 -1.11 -14.97
CA ALA A 28 0.21 -0.70 -13.73
C ALA A 28 -1.21 -1.29 -13.57
N ASN A 29 -1.94 -1.53 -14.66
CA ASN A 29 -3.29 -2.11 -14.61
C ASN A 29 -3.30 -3.60 -14.25
N HIS A 30 -2.15 -4.28 -14.31
CA HIS A 30 -2.00 -5.66 -13.84
C HIS A 30 -1.65 -5.73 -12.36
N LEU A 31 -1.32 -4.60 -11.74
CA LEU A 31 -0.95 -4.52 -10.33
C LEU A 31 -2.17 -4.22 -9.45
N GLU A 32 -2.00 -4.39 -8.14
CA GLU A 32 -2.92 -3.80 -7.18
C GLU A 32 -2.85 -2.26 -7.24
N PRO A 33 -3.87 -1.53 -6.76
CA PRO A 33 -3.85 -0.08 -6.67
C PRO A 33 -2.55 0.40 -6.04
N LEU A 34 -1.95 1.40 -6.67
CA LEU A 34 -0.67 1.94 -6.24
C LEU A 34 -0.91 3.15 -5.35
N VAL A 35 -0.14 3.22 -4.28
CA VAL A 35 -0.07 4.35 -3.37
C VAL A 35 1.36 4.85 -3.29
N VAL A 36 1.52 6.13 -2.97
CA VAL A 36 2.79 6.75 -2.60
C VAL A 36 2.67 7.29 -1.18
N ILE A 37 3.78 7.32 -0.45
CA ILE A 37 3.78 7.78 0.94
C ILE A 37 4.51 9.12 1.03
N GLY A 38 3.79 10.12 1.55
CA GLY A 38 4.24 11.46 1.81
C GLY A 38 5.28 11.55 2.91
N ARG A 39 5.78 12.76 3.14
CA ARG A 39 6.86 13.05 4.08
C ARG A 39 6.56 12.56 5.51
N ASN A 40 5.32 12.71 5.96
CA ASN A 40 4.92 12.42 7.34
C ASN A 40 4.07 11.15 7.42
N GLY A 41 4.12 10.30 6.38
CA GLY A 41 3.34 9.07 6.30
C GLY A 41 2.00 9.21 5.61
N GLU A 42 1.65 10.37 5.04
CA GLU A 42 0.38 10.52 4.34
C GLU A 42 0.29 9.54 3.16
N ILE A 43 -0.76 8.72 3.10
CA ILE A 43 -0.97 7.78 2.00
C ILE A 43 -1.71 8.50 0.88
N HIS A 44 -1.06 8.65 -0.26
CA HIS A 44 -1.64 9.22 -1.46
C HIS A 44 -1.88 8.14 -2.50
N TRP A 45 -3.10 8.07 -2.98
CA TRP A 45 -3.46 7.17 -4.06
C TRP A 45 -3.02 7.74 -5.41
N THR A 46 -2.50 6.86 -6.28
CA THR A 46 -2.02 7.26 -7.61
C THR A 46 -2.59 6.42 -8.75
N GLU A 47 -2.81 5.12 -8.57
CA GLU A 47 -3.31 4.24 -9.64
C GLU A 47 -4.33 3.19 -9.14
N GLY A 48 -5.04 2.55 -10.06
CA GLY A 48 -6.07 1.57 -9.73
C GLY A 48 -7.44 2.20 -9.47
N ASN A 49 -7.73 3.31 -10.16
CA ASN A 49 -8.95 4.12 -10.05
C ASN A 49 -10.24 3.32 -9.97
N HIS A 50 -10.45 2.45 -10.96
CA HIS A 50 -11.65 1.65 -11.08
C HIS A 50 -11.80 0.66 -9.92
N ARG A 51 -10.71 0.02 -9.50
CA ARG A 51 -10.76 -1.01 -8.46
C ARG A 51 -11.05 -0.43 -7.09
N PHE A 52 -10.48 0.74 -6.79
CA PHE A 52 -10.81 1.47 -5.57
C PHE A 52 -12.27 1.93 -5.56
N ALA A 53 -12.77 2.45 -6.69
CA ALA A 53 -14.17 2.84 -6.81
C ALA A 53 -15.13 1.66 -6.58
N ILE A 54 -14.83 0.48 -7.16
CA ILE A 54 -15.59 -0.75 -6.93
C ILE A 54 -15.56 -1.14 -5.44
N ALA A 55 -14.39 -1.17 -4.82
CA ALA A 55 -14.25 -1.52 -3.40
C ALA A 55 -15.05 -0.57 -2.49
N SER A 56 -15.04 0.73 -2.80
CA SER A 56 -15.81 1.75 -2.10
C SER A 56 -17.32 1.52 -2.23
N ILE A 57 -17.81 1.27 -3.46
CA ILE A 57 -19.24 0.96 -3.71
C ILE A 57 -19.68 -0.31 -2.97
N LEU A 58 -18.80 -1.32 -2.90
CA LEU A 58 -19.06 -2.56 -2.20
C LEU A 58 -18.96 -2.43 -0.67
N GLY A 59 -18.48 -1.30 -0.14
CA GLY A 59 -18.30 -1.09 1.29
C GLY A 59 -17.23 -1.99 1.89
N LEU A 60 -16.16 -2.29 1.15
CA LEU A 60 -15.03 -3.05 1.69
C LEU A 60 -14.24 -2.21 2.69
N ASP A 61 -13.95 -2.76 3.86
CA ASP A 61 -13.22 -2.06 4.92
C ASP A 61 -11.77 -1.77 4.56
N ALA A 62 -11.15 -2.63 3.75
CA ALA A 62 -9.78 -2.49 3.29
C ALA A 62 -9.55 -3.17 1.94
N VAL A 63 -8.55 -2.67 1.20
CA VAL A 63 -8.05 -3.29 -0.03
C VAL A 63 -6.53 -3.38 0.01
N PRO A 64 -5.93 -4.43 -0.59
CA PRO A 64 -4.50 -4.48 -0.75
C PRO A 64 -4.05 -3.41 -1.75
N VAL A 65 -2.88 -2.83 -1.47
CA VAL A 65 -2.24 -1.81 -2.28
C VAL A 65 -0.75 -2.11 -2.40
N TYR A 66 -0.13 -1.60 -3.46
CA TYR A 66 1.33 -1.57 -3.59
C TYR A 66 1.85 -0.17 -3.27
N VAL A 67 2.90 -0.08 -2.45
CA VAL A 67 3.63 1.17 -2.23
C VAL A 67 4.63 1.35 -3.36
N LEU A 68 4.35 2.31 -4.26
CA LEU A 68 5.19 2.59 -5.42
C LEU A 68 6.49 3.30 -5.02
N CYS A 69 6.39 4.31 -4.14
CA CYS A 69 7.53 4.99 -3.56
C CYS A 69 7.17 5.61 -2.21
N ARG A 70 8.21 5.95 -1.46
CA ARG A 70 8.13 6.65 -0.18
C ARG A 70 8.98 7.91 -0.27
N HIS A 71 8.53 8.99 0.36
CA HIS A 71 9.37 10.15 0.58
C HIS A 71 10.60 9.75 1.42
N GLU A 72 11.76 10.35 1.15
CA GLU A 72 13.03 10.02 1.83
C GLU A 72 12.95 10.20 3.35
N ASP A 73 12.37 11.31 3.83
CA ASP A 73 12.15 11.53 5.27
C ASP A 73 11.28 10.44 5.92
N TRP A 74 10.25 9.95 5.23
CA TRP A 74 9.43 8.85 5.73
C TRP A 74 10.21 7.54 5.78
N GLN A 75 11.02 7.27 4.75
CA GLN A 75 11.93 6.13 4.77
C GLN A 75 12.90 6.20 5.96
N GLY A 76 13.42 7.40 6.29
CA GLY A 76 14.24 7.59 7.48
C GLY A 76 13.52 7.29 8.81
N ILE A 77 12.21 7.57 8.89
CA ILE A 77 11.38 7.16 10.05
C ILE A 77 11.28 5.63 10.14
N ARG A 78 11.06 4.95 9.00
CA ARG A 78 11.01 3.48 8.95
C ARG A 78 12.31 2.85 9.41
N ASP A 79 13.44 3.34 8.91
CA ASP A 79 14.76 2.81 9.23
C ASP A 79 15.05 2.98 10.73
N ARG A 80 14.74 4.15 11.30
CA ARG A 80 14.86 4.40 12.74
C ARG A 80 13.92 3.53 13.59
N MET A 81 12.72 3.26 13.12
CA MET A 81 11.77 2.35 13.80
C MET A 81 12.30 0.92 13.81
N HIS A 82 12.87 0.46 12.69
CA HIS A 82 13.51 -0.84 12.60
C HIS A 82 14.68 -0.97 13.60
N ASP A 83 15.59 0.00 13.59
CA ASP A 83 16.76 0.02 14.49
C ASP A 83 16.34 0.05 15.98
N ALA A 84 15.32 0.85 16.31
CA ALA A 84 14.82 0.96 17.69
C ALA A 84 14.15 -0.33 18.18
N THR A 85 13.62 -1.15 17.27
CA THR A 85 12.95 -2.41 17.62
C THR A 85 13.94 -3.58 17.72
N ASP A 86 15.02 -3.54 16.94
CA ASP A 86 16.11 -4.51 17.03
C ASP A 86 16.95 -4.31 18.32
N ASP A 87 17.00 -3.10 18.87
CA ASP A 87 17.67 -2.83 20.14
C ASP A 87 16.77 -3.24 21.34
N VAL A 88 16.93 -4.51 21.76
CA VAL A 88 16.22 -5.16 22.89
C VAL A 88 16.30 -4.36 24.22
N ALA A 89 17.21 -3.38 24.32
CA ALA A 89 17.41 -2.57 25.52
C ALA A 89 16.45 -1.38 25.66
N THR A 90 15.80 -0.93 24.59
CA THR A 90 14.90 0.25 24.61
C THR A 90 13.43 -0.16 24.65
N THR A 91 12.80 0.00 25.81
CA THR A 91 11.34 -0.23 25.96
C THR A 91 10.51 0.98 25.49
N ASP A 92 11.13 2.16 25.45
CA ASP A 92 10.46 3.42 25.11
C ASP A 92 10.96 3.96 23.77
N LEU A 93 10.02 4.24 22.86
CA LEU A 93 10.33 4.85 21.57
C LEU A 93 10.49 6.37 21.75
N PRO A 94 11.35 7.02 20.94
CA PRO A 94 11.35 8.48 20.83
C PRO A 94 9.94 9.02 20.49
N PRO A 95 9.49 10.15 21.08
CA PRO A 95 8.13 10.67 20.87
C PRO A 95 7.75 10.92 19.41
N ASP A 96 8.73 11.24 18.56
CA ASP A 96 8.52 11.43 17.13
C ASP A 96 8.25 10.11 16.39
N LEU A 97 8.81 8.98 16.85
CA LEU A 97 8.48 7.66 16.32
C LEU A 97 7.16 7.13 16.91
N GLU A 98 6.90 7.40 18.20
CA GLU A 98 5.63 7.04 18.85
C GLU A 98 4.42 7.63 18.13
N ALA A 99 4.54 8.85 17.61
CA ALA A 99 3.47 9.53 16.85
C ALA A 99 3.04 8.75 15.59
N HIS A 100 3.90 7.86 15.09
CA HIS A 100 3.64 7.04 13.91
C HIS A 100 3.26 5.59 14.25
N LEU A 101 3.08 5.27 15.53
CA LEU A 101 2.64 3.93 15.96
C LEU A 101 1.28 3.60 15.36
N GLY A 102 1.20 2.43 14.74
CA GLY A 102 -0.02 1.94 14.09
C GLY A 102 -0.17 2.38 12.63
N HIS A 103 0.77 3.14 12.09
CA HIS A 103 0.78 3.42 10.65
C HIS A 103 0.90 2.11 9.85
N PRO A 104 0.02 1.84 8.87
CA PRO A 104 -0.04 0.55 8.18
C PRO A 104 1.24 0.22 7.41
N ASP A 105 1.95 1.23 6.93
CA ASP A 105 3.23 1.02 6.26
C ASP A 105 4.29 0.47 7.23
N LEU A 106 4.28 0.80 8.54
CA LEU A 106 5.33 0.40 9.50
C LEU A 106 5.17 -1.03 10.05
N GLN A 107 4.18 -1.80 9.59
CA GLN A 107 3.84 -3.10 10.18
C GLN A 107 4.91 -4.20 9.96
N ASP A 108 5.79 -4.02 8.98
CA ASP A 108 6.83 -4.98 8.59
C ASP A 108 8.21 -4.72 9.21
N VAL A 109 8.40 -3.53 9.79
CA VAL A 109 9.66 -3.09 10.42
C VAL A 109 9.55 -2.98 11.95
N ARG A 110 8.41 -3.39 12.50
CA ARG A 110 8.17 -3.59 13.93
C ARG A 110 8.31 -5.08 14.28
#